data_AF-A0A6U6QUV8-F1
#
_entry.id   AF-A0A6U6QUV8-F1
#
_cell.length_a   1.000
_cell.length_b   1.000
_cell.length_c   1.000
_cell.angle_alpha   90.00
_cell.angle_beta   90.00
_cell.angle_gamma   90.00
#
_symmetry.space_group_name_H-M   'P 1'
#
loop_
_entity.id
_entity.type
_entity.pdbx_description
1 polymer ?
#
loop_
_entity_poly.entity_id
_entity_poly.type
_entity_poly.pdbx_seq_one_letter_code
_entity_poly.pdbx_strand_id
1 'polypeptide(L)'
;PASAPRARRALPAGCADAGRSWVRSTHVGSLPRPADGSLELSSIIERQLAAGISVVNDGEWTRDNYIASVINRIEGLRGGDHQVLEACCAKHVMPVADDMRHVPQYCARFTGGNGLITLNPKRAAVSDLACVSHPR
;
A
#
# COMPACT_ATOMS: atom_id res chain seq x y z
N PRO A 1 7.23 41.06 -38.32
CA PRO A 1 6.70 39.68 -38.48
C PRO A 1 5.96 39.22 -37.22
N ALA A 2 4.62 39.34 -37.22
CA ALA A 2 3.78 38.92 -36.11
C ALA A 2 3.59 37.39 -36.16
N SER A 3 4.03 36.70 -35.11
CA SER A 3 3.85 35.25 -34.96
C SER A 3 2.38 34.92 -34.72
N ALA A 4 1.80 34.07 -35.56
CA ALA A 4 0.44 33.56 -35.39
C ALA A 4 0.26 32.85 -34.04
N PRO A 5 -0.92 32.94 -33.40
CA PRO A 5 -1.17 32.26 -32.14
C PRO A 5 -1.25 30.75 -32.38
N ARG A 6 -0.50 29.97 -31.60
CA ARG A 6 -0.59 28.50 -31.59
C ARG A 6 -2.01 28.07 -31.24
N ALA A 7 -2.64 27.32 -32.14
CA ALA A 7 -3.93 26.70 -31.90
C ALA A 7 -3.88 25.85 -30.61
N ARG A 8 -4.70 26.20 -29.63
CA ARG A 8 -4.92 25.36 -28.45
C ARG A 8 -5.60 24.08 -28.91
N ARG A 9 -4.86 22.98 -28.90
CA ARG A 9 -5.38 21.63 -29.13
C ARG A 9 -6.45 21.35 -28.07
N ALA A 10 -7.71 21.27 -28.50
CA ALA A 10 -8.82 20.90 -27.63
C ALA A 10 -8.58 19.47 -27.12
N LEU A 11 -8.65 19.29 -25.81
CA LEU A 11 -8.71 17.96 -25.20
C LEU A 11 -10.05 17.33 -25.58
N PRO A 12 -10.08 16.02 -25.89
CA PRO A 12 -11.34 15.34 -26.18
C PRO A 12 -12.29 15.47 -24.99
N ALA A 13 -13.55 15.73 -25.28
CA ALA A 13 -14.64 15.82 -24.32
C ALA A 13 -14.88 14.44 -23.67
N GLY A 14 -14.06 14.11 -22.68
CA GLY A 14 -14.35 13.05 -21.73
C GLY A 14 -15.29 13.60 -20.68
N CYS A 15 -16.51 13.08 -20.65
CA CYS A 15 -17.56 13.29 -19.64
C CYS A 15 -17.05 13.90 -18.33
N ALA A 16 -17.06 15.22 -18.25
CA ALA A 16 -16.84 15.92 -17.00
C ALA A 16 -18.13 15.77 -16.20
N ASP A 17 -18.17 14.80 -15.30
CA ASP A 17 -19.14 14.75 -14.22
C ASP A 17 -18.96 16.02 -13.37
N ALA A 18 -19.65 17.08 -13.79
CA ALA A 18 -19.54 18.43 -13.26
C ALA A 18 -19.88 18.50 -11.76
N GLY A 19 -20.53 17.47 -11.21
CA GLY A 19 -20.87 17.34 -9.79
C GLY A 19 -19.74 16.90 -8.87
N ARG A 20 -18.65 16.31 -9.38
CA ARG A 20 -17.53 15.76 -8.56
C ARG A 20 -16.31 16.68 -8.45
N SER A 21 -16.47 17.96 -8.77
CA SER A 21 -15.35 18.89 -8.94
C SER A 21 -14.89 19.61 -7.67
N TRP A 22 -15.70 19.65 -6.59
CA TRP A 22 -15.32 20.37 -5.37
C TRP A 22 -14.41 19.53 -4.46
N VAL A 23 -14.83 18.32 -4.07
CA VAL A 23 -14.04 17.44 -3.20
C VAL A 23 -13.77 16.11 -3.90
N ARG A 24 -12.49 15.82 -4.13
CA ARG A 24 -12.03 14.54 -4.68
C ARG A 24 -11.72 13.56 -3.56
N SER A 25 -12.45 12.46 -3.52
CA SER A 25 -12.29 11.38 -2.54
C SER A 25 -11.31 10.30 -3.02
N THR A 26 -10.56 9.75 -2.08
CA THR A 26 -9.75 8.53 -2.25
C THR A 26 -9.66 7.79 -0.91
N HIS A 27 -9.03 6.61 -0.91
CA HIS A 27 -8.69 5.87 0.31
C HIS A 27 -7.18 5.66 0.40
N VAL A 28 -6.72 5.16 1.54
CA VAL A 28 -5.31 5.01 1.90
C VAL A 28 -4.52 4.01 1.04
N GLY A 29 -5.12 3.41 0.02
CA GLY A 29 -4.52 2.36 -0.80
C GLY A 29 -5.18 1.01 -0.53
N SER A 30 -4.87 0.35 0.57
CA SER A 30 -5.33 -1.04 0.73
C SER A 30 -6.84 -1.18 0.93
N LEU A 31 -7.39 -2.26 0.38
CA LEU A 31 -8.80 -2.66 0.55
C LEU A 31 -8.88 -4.11 1.05
N PRO A 32 -10.02 -4.51 1.67
CA PRO A 32 -10.22 -5.88 2.08
C PRO A 32 -10.06 -6.85 0.91
N ARG A 33 -9.37 -7.97 1.14
CA ARG A 33 -9.24 -9.03 0.13
C ARG A 33 -10.45 -9.96 0.21
N PRO A 34 -10.90 -10.50 -0.92
CA PRO A 34 -11.98 -11.47 -0.92
C PRO A 34 -11.48 -12.79 -0.31
N ALA A 35 -12.36 -13.48 0.40
CA ALA A 35 -12.02 -14.69 1.15
C ALA A 35 -11.64 -15.88 0.27
N ASP A 36 -12.10 -15.87 -0.99
CA ASP A 36 -11.81 -16.87 -2.01
C ASP A 36 -10.43 -16.70 -2.68
N GLY A 37 -9.72 -15.60 -2.38
CA GLY A 37 -8.43 -15.29 -2.98
C GLY A 37 -8.49 -14.86 -4.44
N SER A 38 -9.68 -14.64 -5.01
CA SER A 38 -9.85 -14.17 -6.38
C SER A 38 -9.53 -12.68 -6.50
N LEU A 39 -8.39 -12.34 -7.10
CA LEU A 39 -7.89 -10.97 -7.19
C LEU A 39 -8.24 -10.31 -8.54
N GLU A 40 -9.53 -10.25 -8.86
CA GLU A 40 -10.01 -9.59 -10.08
C GLU A 40 -9.99 -8.06 -9.95
N LEU A 41 -8.98 -7.42 -10.55
CA LEU A 41 -8.76 -5.97 -10.46
C LEU A 41 -9.92 -5.12 -11.03
N SER A 42 -10.61 -5.62 -12.06
CA SER A 42 -11.81 -4.98 -12.60
C SER A 42 -12.88 -4.80 -11.52
N SER A 43 -13.11 -5.84 -10.73
CA SER A 43 -14.15 -5.85 -9.69
C SER A 43 -13.90 -4.81 -8.60
N ILE A 44 -12.64 -4.56 -8.22
CA ILE A 44 -12.32 -3.59 -7.17
C ILE A 44 -12.42 -2.15 -7.66
N ILE A 45 -12.08 -1.91 -8.93
CA ILE A 45 -12.26 -0.62 -9.60
C ILE A 45 -13.75 -0.28 -9.68
N GLU A 46 -14.57 -1.23 -10.14
CA GLU A 46 -16.03 -1.06 -10.24
C GLU A 46 -16.67 -0.74 -8.88
N ARG A 47 -16.27 -1.45 -7.82
CA ARG A 47 -16.76 -1.20 -6.46
C ARG A 47 -16.38 0.19 -5.94
N GLN A 48 -15.17 0.67 -6.23
CA GLN A 48 -14.74 2.02 -5.84
C GLN A 48 -15.54 3.10 -6.58
N LEU A 49 -15.75 2.92 -7.89
CA LEU A 49 -16.56 3.83 -8.69
C LEU A 49 -18.01 3.88 -8.22
N ALA A 50 -18.60 2.72 -7.90
CA ALA A 50 -19.94 2.59 -7.33
C ALA A 50 -20.05 3.26 -5.95
N ALA A 51 -18.98 3.23 -5.15
CA ALA A 51 -18.90 3.93 -3.86
C ALA A 51 -18.69 5.45 -3.99
N GLY A 52 -18.52 5.98 -5.20
CA GLY A 52 -18.29 7.40 -5.43
C GLY A 52 -16.86 7.86 -5.13
N ILE A 53 -15.88 6.95 -5.12
CA ILE A 53 -14.46 7.29 -5.01
C ILE A 53 -14.01 8.00 -6.30
N SER A 54 -13.43 9.20 -6.15
CA SER A 54 -13.02 10.03 -7.28
C SER A 54 -11.66 9.63 -7.85
N VAL A 55 -10.73 9.20 -6.99
CA VAL A 55 -9.39 8.74 -7.37
C VAL A 55 -9.23 7.30 -6.89
N VAL A 56 -9.22 6.39 -7.86
CA VAL A 56 -9.22 4.93 -7.68
C VAL A 56 -7.78 4.39 -7.66
N ASN A 57 -7.53 3.34 -6.89
CA ASN A 57 -6.29 2.55 -6.93
C ASN A 57 -6.59 1.04 -6.96
N ASP A 58 -5.56 0.19 -7.02
CA ASP A 58 -5.69 -1.27 -7.15
C ASP A 58 -6.07 -1.99 -5.83
N GLY A 59 -6.42 -1.26 -4.78
CA GLY A 59 -6.71 -1.82 -3.46
C GLY A 59 -5.50 -2.47 -2.80
N GLU A 60 -4.30 -2.28 -3.36
CA GLU A 60 -3.07 -3.01 -3.02
C GLU A 60 -3.19 -4.53 -3.18
N TRP A 61 -4.11 -4.99 -4.01
CA TRP A 61 -4.36 -6.41 -4.16
C TRP A 61 -3.19 -7.13 -4.84
N THR A 62 -2.37 -6.44 -5.61
CA THR A 62 -1.20 -7.00 -6.31
C THR A 62 0.00 -7.29 -5.39
N ARG A 63 0.00 -6.79 -4.15
CA ARG A 63 1.11 -6.95 -3.20
C ARG A 63 0.69 -7.69 -1.94
N ASP A 64 1.53 -8.55 -1.38
CA ASP A 64 1.19 -9.26 -0.14
C ASP A 64 1.20 -8.37 1.11
N ASN A 65 2.28 -7.59 1.27
CA ASN A 65 2.49 -6.59 2.32
C ASN A 65 3.33 -5.45 1.73
N TYR A 66 2.96 -4.20 2.01
CA TYR A 66 3.73 -3.02 1.58
C TYR A 66 5.20 -3.05 2.05
N ILE A 67 5.49 -3.38 3.31
CA ILE A 67 6.88 -3.41 3.79
C ILE A 67 7.67 -4.50 3.07
N ALA A 68 7.11 -5.70 2.94
CA ALA A 68 7.76 -6.78 2.21
C ALA A 68 8.00 -6.38 0.74
N SER A 69 7.05 -5.70 0.11
CA SER A 69 7.21 -5.17 -1.26
C SER A 69 8.32 -4.12 -1.35
N VAL A 70 8.46 -3.23 -0.37
CA VAL A 70 9.51 -2.20 -0.32
C VAL A 70 10.88 -2.83 -0.11
N ILE A 71 11.03 -3.71 0.90
CA ILE A 71 12.24 -4.48 1.16
C ILE A 71 12.69 -5.21 -0.12
N ASN A 72 11.75 -5.88 -0.77
CA ASN A 72 12.04 -6.65 -1.97
C ASN A 72 12.22 -5.79 -3.23
N ARG A 73 12.07 -4.47 -3.21
CA ARG A 73 12.24 -3.64 -4.42
C ARG A 73 13.41 -2.69 -4.34
N ILE A 74 13.86 -2.32 -3.14
CA ILE A 74 14.94 -1.36 -2.94
C ILE A 74 16.22 -2.12 -2.60
N GLU A 75 17.25 -1.91 -3.42
CA GLU A 75 18.58 -2.43 -3.18
C GLU A 75 19.15 -1.89 -1.85
N GLY A 76 19.83 -2.74 -1.09
CA GLY A 76 20.30 -2.41 0.27
C GLY A 76 19.27 -2.60 1.38
N LEU A 77 17.99 -2.89 1.08
CA LEU A 77 16.99 -3.24 2.11
C LEU A 77 16.72 -4.75 2.28
N ARG A 78 17.16 -5.57 1.32
CA ARG A 78 16.92 -7.03 1.29
C ARG A 78 17.77 -7.84 2.28
N GLY A 79 18.80 -7.20 2.81
CA GLY A 79 19.90 -7.85 3.49
C GLY A 79 20.80 -8.64 2.55
N GLY A 80 22.10 -8.59 2.81
CA GLY A 80 23.06 -9.35 2.02
C GLY A 80 22.91 -10.85 2.30
N ASP A 81 22.96 -11.68 1.25
CA ASP A 81 23.15 -13.14 1.38
C ASP A 81 24.57 -13.49 1.92
N HIS A 82 25.40 -12.48 2.18
CA HIS A 82 26.76 -12.62 2.65
C HIS A 82 26.82 -12.63 4.19
N GLN A 83 26.94 -13.86 4.71
CA GLN A 83 27.60 -14.27 5.96
C GLN A 83 27.54 -13.32 7.15
N VAL A 84 26.67 -13.71 8.08
CA VAL A 84 26.64 -13.32 9.49
C VAL A 84 28.03 -13.55 10.12
N LEU A 85 28.86 -12.52 10.16
CA LEU A 85 30.05 -12.48 11.00
C LEU A 85 29.86 -11.32 11.98
N GLU A 86 29.47 -11.71 13.19
CA GLU A 86 29.43 -10.90 14.41
C GLU A 86 28.35 -9.78 14.48
N ALA A 87 27.37 -10.04 15.36
CA ALA A 87 26.41 -9.13 15.98
C ALA A 87 25.28 -8.51 15.10
N CYS A 88 24.04 -8.65 15.59
CA CYS A 88 22.83 -7.89 15.21
C CYS A 88 22.22 -8.09 13.79
N CYS A 89 22.91 -8.67 12.82
CA CYS A 89 22.49 -8.68 11.41
C CYS A 89 21.64 -9.88 10.94
N ALA A 90 20.90 -10.55 11.85
CA ALA A 90 19.95 -11.58 11.44
C ALA A 90 18.68 -10.96 10.84
N LYS A 91 18.03 -11.68 9.92
CA LYS A 91 16.69 -11.31 9.42
C LYS A 91 15.70 -11.35 10.59
N HIS A 92 15.21 -10.19 11.03
CA HIS A 92 14.26 -10.05 12.14
C HIS A 92 12.85 -9.74 11.64
N VAL A 93 11.85 -10.19 12.41
CA VAL A 93 10.48 -9.76 12.22
C VAL A 93 10.38 -8.27 12.52
N MET A 94 9.83 -7.51 11.58
CA MET A 94 9.60 -6.08 11.76
C MET A 94 8.65 -5.84 12.93
N PRO A 95 8.92 -4.85 13.81
CA PRO A 95 8.12 -4.61 15.00
C PRO A 95 6.68 -4.25 14.64
N VAL A 96 5.72 -4.82 15.37
CA VAL A 96 4.30 -4.46 15.22
C VAL A 96 4.10 -3.00 15.66
N ALA A 97 3.24 -2.26 14.94
CA ALA A 97 2.89 -0.89 15.34
C ALA A 97 2.25 -0.90 16.74
N ASP A 98 2.68 0.00 17.62
CA ASP A 98 2.35 -0.06 19.05
C ASP A 98 0.85 0.14 19.32
N ASP A 99 0.19 0.93 18.48
CA ASP A 99 -1.27 1.12 18.47
C ASP A 99 -2.04 -0.20 18.29
N MET A 100 -1.46 -1.19 17.60
CA MET A 100 -2.05 -2.53 17.49
C MET A 100 -2.09 -3.30 18.81
N ARG A 101 -1.20 -2.97 19.75
CA ARG A 101 -1.23 -3.54 21.10
C ARG A 101 -2.21 -2.78 22.00
N HIS A 102 -2.22 -1.46 21.90
CA HIS A 102 -3.01 -0.61 22.79
C HIS A 102 -4.49 -0.54 22.40
N VAL A 103 -4.84 -0.71 21.11
CA VAL A 103 -6.20 -0.52 20.61
C VAL A 103 -6.66 -1.70 19.72
N PRO A 104 -6.68 -2.93 20.24
CA PRO A 104 -6.90 -4.14 19.43
C PRO A 104 -8.25 -4.15 18.69
N GLN A 105 -9.28 -3.53 19.26
CA GLN A 105 -10.62 -3.42 18.64
C GLN A 105 -10.61 -2.55 17.38
N TYR A 106 -9.83 -1.46 17.38
CA TYR A 106 -9.67 -0.59 16.22
C TYR A 106 -8.80 -1.29 15.17
N CYS A 107 -7.71 -1.90 15.61
CA CYS A 107 -6.76 -2.59 14.74
C CYS A 107 -7.33 -3.85 14.10
N ALA A 108 -8.35 -4.47 14.69
CA ALA A 108 -9.04 -5.64 14.14
C ALA A 108 -9.48 -5.44 12.68
N ARG A 109 -9.94 -4.22 12.33
CA ARG A 109 -10.37 -3.84 10.97
C ARG A 109 -9.23 -3.91 9.93
N PHE A 110 -8.00 -3.85 10.41
CA PHE A 110 -6.78 -3.78 9.60
C PHE A 110 -5.87 -5.03 9.74
N THR A 111 -6.13 -5.91 10.71
CA THR A 111 -5.35 -7.14 11.01
C THR A 111 -5.69 -8.38 10.17
N GLY A 112 -6.57 -8.28 9.17
CA GLY A 112 -6.89 -9.39 8.26
C GLY A 112 -5.79 -9.69 7.23
N GLY A 113 -5.99 -10.66 6.33
CA GLY A 113 -5.16 -10.82 5.13
C GLY A 113 -5.23 -9.63 4.16
N ASN A 114 -6.03 -8.64 4.52
CA ASN A 114 -6.14 -7.34 3.90
C ASN A 114 -4.77 -6.65 4.00
N GLY A 115 -4.23 -6.13 2.90
CA GLY A 115 -2.95 -5.43 2.87
C GLY A 115 -2.93 -4.10 3.65
N LEU A 116 -3.89 -3.90 4.55
CA LEU A 116 -4.27 -2.65 5.21
C LEU A 116 -3.26 -2.14 6.24
N ILE A 117 -2.42 -3.02 6.80
CA ILE A 117 -1.38 -2.62 7.74
C ILE A 117 -0.05 -3.29 7.36
N THR A 118 0.94 -2.41 7.20
CA THR A 118 2.36 -2.66 6.95
C THR A 118 3.04 -3.56 7.98
N LEU A 119 2.45 -3.69 9.17
CA LEU A 119 3.00 -4.37 10.34
C LEU A 119 2.01 -5.37 10.95
N ASN A 120 1.28 -6.09 10.11
CA ASN A 120 0.32 -7.08 10.56
C ASN A 120 1.06 -8.29 11.16
N PRO A 121 0.84 -8.66 12.44
CA PRO A 121 1.48 -9.81 13.05
C PRO A 121 1.15 -11.13 12.34
N LYS A 122 0.02 -11.23 11.61
CA LYS A 122 -0.35 -12.41 10.81
C LYS A 122 0.39 -12.50 9.47
N ARG A 123 0.99 -11.40 9.00
CA ARG A 123 1.75 -11.31 7.73
C ARG A 123 3.01 -10.47 7.95
N ALA A 124 3.81 -10.91 8.91
CA ALA A 124 5.05 -10.26 9.30
C ALA A 124 6.00 -10.06 8.12
N ALA A 125 6.50 -8.84 7.95
CA ALA A 125 7.65 -8.59 7.09
C ALA A 125 8.94 -8.91 7.86
N VAL A 126 9.96 -9.37 7.14
CA VAL A 126 11.25 -9.72 7.72
C VAL A 126 12.33 -8.90 7.05
N SER A 127 13.19 -8.26 7.84
CA SER A 127 14.33 -7.46 7.38
C SER A 127 15.51 -7.62 8.32
N ASP A 128 16.72 -7.54 7.81
CA ASP A 128 17.96 -7.45 8.59
C ASP A 128 18.29 -6.00 9.00
N LEU A 129 17.49 -5.02 8.56
CA LEU A 129 17.64 -3.61 8.93
C LEU A 129 16.94 -3.23 10.24
N ALA A 130 16.13 -4.12 10.79
CA ALA A 130 15.43 -3.85 12.03
C ALA A 130 16.42 -3.87 13.20
N CYS A 131 16.73 -2.69 13.74
CA CYS A 131 17.38 -2.58 15.04
C CYS A 131 16.40 -3.06 16.12
N VAL A 132 16.56 -4.31 16.57
CA VAL A 132 15.81 -4.85 17.70
C VAL A 132 16.68 -4.80 18.95
N SER A 133 16.17 -4.21 20.04
CA SER A 133 16.82 -4.33 21.34
C SER A 133 16.65 -5.78 21.81
N HIS A 134 17.74 -6.54 21.89
CA HIS A 134 17.72 -7.83 22.56
C HIS A 134 17.64 -7.59 24.08
N PRO A 135 16.71 -8.23 24.80
CA PRO A 135 16.77 -8.27 26.26
C PRO A 135 18.13 -8.82 26.69
N ARG A 136 18.72 -8.20 27.72
CA ARG A 136 19.94 -8.72 28.37
C ARG A 136 19.63 -9.94 29.21
#